data_AF-A0A699ZSI2-F1
#
_entry.id   AF-A0A699ZSI2-F1
#
_cell.length_a   1.000
_cell.length_b   1.000
_cell.length_c   1.000
_cell.angle_alpha   90.00
_cell.angle_beta   90.00
_cell.angle_gamma   90.00
#
_symmetry.space_group_name_H-M   'P 1'
#
loop_
_entity.id
_entity.type
_entity.pdbx_description
1 polymer ?
#
loop_
_entity_poly.entity_id
_entity_poly.type
_entity_poly.pdbx_seq_one_letter_code
_entity_poly.pdbx_strand_id
1 'polypeptide(L)'
;MQLPDHHTHQARKSHILDIWNAPDTAKSHCTHMLHFSTAGLRNRPGQGTKTLVDVLQGTAGDAAYTSALINSGACILDWQLHEERLTSLSHCAADALPSALQQAIRRAARPLVLAAMQAWLADLRALPAMLVCVVQSAAPPLLLHVDVMIKPAPSPTLGRALKVVVLGGPRRLPGAKHTGWVRERAALERAQPPEADEVLLADEEGKLLEGLITNFAVIQGVLLTSLLCQR
;
A
#
# COMPACT_ATOMS: atom_id res chain seq x y z
N MET A 1 -36.76 -32.36 22.51
CA MET A 1 -35.35 -32.08 22.87
C MET A 1 -34.60 -31.95 21.55
N GLN A 2 -34.60 -30.74 20.99
CA GLN A 2 -33.94 -30.40 19.71
C GLN A 2 -32.72 -29.55 20.07
N LEU A 3 -31.54 -29.98 19.60
CA LEU A 3 -30.31 -29.22 19.66
C LEU A 3 -30.42 -28.01 18.71
N PRO A 4 -30.01 -26.79 19.11
CA PRO A 4 -29.98 -25.68 18.20
C PRO A 4 -28.75 -25.73 17.28
N ASP A 5 -29.03 -25.32 16.05
CA ASP A 5 -28.21 -25.36 14.85
C ASP A 5 -26.81 -24.77 14.97
N HIS A 6 -25.90 -25.40 14.23
CA HIS A 6 -24.58 -24.89 13.89
C HIS A 6 -24.69 -23.53 13.21
N HIS A 7 -24.43 -22.46 13.97
CA HIS A 7 -24.20 -21.14 13.40
C HIS A 7 -23.02 -21.19 12.43
N THR A 8 -23.33 -20.80 11.20
CA THR A 8 -22.48 -20.44 10.09
C THR A 8 -21.21 -19.70 10.53
N HIS A 9 -20.07 -20.36 10.35
CA HIS A 9 -18.74 -19.73 10.36
C HIS A 9 -18.63 -18.79 9.15
N GLN A 10 -19.09 -17.56 9.31
CA GLN A 10 -18.79 -16.48 8.37
C GLN A 10 -17.29 -16.20 8.46
N ALA A 11 -16.59 -16.39 7.34
CA ALA A 11 -15.14 -16.33 7.24
C ALA A 11 -14.57 -15.04 7.85
N ARG A 12 -13.89 -15.17 8.98
CA ARG A 12 -13.14 -14.10 9.64
C ARG A 12 -11.83 -13.92 8.89
N LYS A 13 -11.83 -13.09 7.84
CA LYS A 13 -10.61 -12.67 7.14
C LYS A 13 -9.98 -11.47 7.86
N SER A 14 -8.66 -11.40 7.79
CA SER A 14 -7.80 -10.39 8.42
C SER A 14 -8.08 -8.96 7.95
N HIS A 15 -8.44 -8.08 8.90
CA HIS A 15 -8.87 -6.70 8.59
C HIS A 15 -7.77 -5.74 8.15
N ILE A 16 -6.49 -6.04 8.39
CA ILE A 16 -5.37 -5.26 7.84
C ILE A 16 -5.20 -5.55 6.33
N LEU A 17 -5.36 -6.81 5.92
CA LEU A 17 -5.44 -7.15 4.50
C LEU A 17 -6.76 -6.69 3.88
N ASP A 18 -7.86 -6.57 4.64
CA ASP A 18 -9.12 -6.00 4.11
C ASP A 18 -8.96 -4.54 3.64
N ILE A 19 -8.01 -3.77 4.20
CA ILE A 19 -7.63 -2.44 3.69
C ILE A 19 -7.23 -2.51 2.20
N TRP A 20 -6.67 -3.64 1.79
CA TRP A 20 -6.13 -3.90 0.46
C TRP A 20 -7.05 -4.78 -0.40
N ASN A 21 -7.75 -5.73 0.23
CA ASN A 21 -8.46 -6.86 -0.39
C ASN A 21 -9.99 -6.87 -0.13
N ALA A 22 -10.57 -5.88 0.56
CA ALA A 22 -12.01 -5.89 0.88
C ALA A 22 -12.88 -5.99 -0.40
N PRO A 23 -13.69 -7.05 -0.54
CA PRO A 23 -14.68 -7.14 -1.60
C PRO A 23 -15.86 -6.20 -1.31
N ASP A 24 -16.22 -5.44 -2.33
CA ASP A 24 -17.53 -4.83 -2.61
C ASP A 24 -18.45 -4.52 -1.44
N THR A 25 -18.29 -3.31 -0.92
CA THR A 25 -19.47 -2.43 -0.89
C THR A 25 -19.29 -1.45 -2.04
N ALA A 26 -20.36 -1.00 -2.69
CA ALA A 26 -20.33 -0.08 -3.85
C ALA A 26 -19.55 1.26 -3.63
N LYS A 27 -18.91 1.42 -2.47
CA LYS A 27 -18.08 2.54 -2.02
C LYS A 27 -16.56 2.23 -2.00
N SER A 28 -16.08 0.99 -2.15
CA SER A 28 -14.63 0.67 -2.05
C SER A 28 -13.84 0.77 -3.37
N HIS A 29 -14.49 1.15 -4.46
CA HIS A 29 -13.90 1.19 -5.80
C HIS A 29 -12.95 2.38 -6.01
N CYS A 30 -11.94 2.17 -6.87
CA CYS A 30 -11.18 3.24 -7.48
C CYS A 30 -12.12 4.15 -8.26
N THR A 31 -12.34 5.37 -7.77
CA THR A 31 -13.26 6.32 -8.42
C THR A 31 -12.52 7.40 -9.18
N HIS A 32 -11.25 7.64 -8.86
CA HIS A 32 -10.37 8.55 -9.59
C HIS A 32 -9.02 7.89 -9.84
N MET A 33 -8.64 7.80 -11.11
CA MET A 33 -7.31 7.39 -11.54
C MET A 33 -6.75 8.44 -12.49
N LEU A 34 -5.77 9.21 -12.02
CA LEU A 34 -5.04 10.12 -12.90
C LEU A 34 -3.76 9.43 -13.37
N HIS A 35 -3.53 9.46 -14.68
CA HIS A 35 -2.37 8.86 -15.30
C HIS A 35 -1.52 9.95 -15.97
N PHE A 36 -0.24 9.99 -15.63
CA PHE A 36 0.76 10.75 -16.36
C PHE A 36 1.69 9.79 -17.09
N SER A 37 1.99 10.13 -18.34
CA SER A 37 3.07 9.51 -19.11
C SER A 37 3.92 10.60 -19.77
N THR A 38 5.10 10.26 -20.25
CA THR A 38 5.91 11.17 -21.10
C THR A 38 5.18 11.60 -22.38
N ALA A 39 4.11 10.89 -22.77
CA ALA A 39 3.19 11.27 -23.86
C ALA A 39 2.06 12.22 -23.41
N GLY A 40 2.09 12.72 -22.17
CA GLY A 40 1.14 13.69 -21.61
C GLY A 40 0.27 13.15 -20.47
N LEU A 41 -0.49 14.07 -19.85
CA LEU A 41 -1.47 13.79 -18.80
C LEU A 41 -2.76 13.25 -19.42
N ARG A 42 -3.27 12.14 -18.89
CA ARG A 42 -4.57 11.57 -19.27
C ARG A 42 -5.38 11.31 -18.01
N ASN A 43 -6.57 11.89 -17.94
CA ASN A 43 -7.56 11.45 -16.97
C ASN A 43 -8.17 10.15 -17.49
N ARG A 44 -7.95 9.04 -16.79
CA ARG A 44 -8.64 7.78 -17.11
C ARG A 44 -9.78 7.64 -16.11
N PRO A 45 -11.06 7.80 -16.52
CA PRO A 45 -12.15 7.42 -15.63
C PRO A 45 -11.90 5.98 -15.17
N GLY A 46 -12.04 5.72 -13.87
CA GLY A 46 -11.71 4.43 -13.27
C GLY A 46 -12.38 3.30 -14.06
N GLN A 47 -11.60 2.54 -14.83
CA GLN A 47 -12.14 1.43 -15.61
C GLN A 47 -12.36 0.23 -14.66
N GLY A 48 -13.56 0.17 -14.09
CA GLY A 48 -14.10 -1.03 -13.45
C GLY A 48 -13.60 -1.33 -12.04
N THR A 49 -14.10 -2.45 -11.53
CA THR A 49 -14.07 -2.98 -10.16
C THR A 49 -12.69 -3.34 -9.57
N LYS A 50 -11.60 -2.82 -10.12
CA LYS A 50 -10.24 -3.23 -9.73
C LYS A 50 -9.88 -2.75 -8.32
N THR A 51 -9.40 -3.68 -7.49
CA THR A 51 -8.84 -3.40 -6.18
C THR A 51 -7.44 -2.77 -6.31
N LEU A 52 -6.93 -2.25 -5.19
CA LEU A 52 -5.56 -1.75 -5.12
C LEU A 52 -4.53 -2.84 -5.45
N VAL A 53 -4.79 -4.06 -4.97
CA VAL A 53 -3.95 -5.22 -5.28
C VAL A 53 -4.00 -5.53 -6.77
N ASP A 54 -5.17 -5.50 -7.41
CA ASP A 54 -5.28 -5.74 -8.85
C ASP A 54 -4.49 -4.73 -9.67
N VAL A 55 -4.51 -3.45 -9.27
CA VAL A 55 -3.72 -2.41 -9.94
C VAL A 55 -2.22 -2.68 -9.78
N LEU A 56 -1.77 -2.99 -8.58
CA LEU A 56 -0.35 -3.20 -8.29
C LEU A 56 0.19 -4.53 -8.84
N GLN A 57 -0.62 -5.59 -8.86
CA GLN A 57 -0.29 -6.87 -9.48
C GLN A 57 -0.33 -6.80 -11.01
N GLY A 58 -1.26 -6.00 -11.56
CA GLY A 58 -1.36 -5.75 -13.00
C GLY A 58 -0.34 -4.75 -13.55
N THR A 59 0.43 -4.09 -12.68
CA THR A 59 1.53 -3.21 -13.09
C THR A 59 2.65 -4.07 -13.67
N ALA A 60 2.88 -3.95 -14.98
CA ALA A 60 3.90 -4.73 -15.67
C ALA A 60 5.31 -4.30 -15.21
N GLY A 61 6.16 -5.26 -14.85
CA GLY A 61 7.54 -4.98 -14.45
C GLY A 61 7.68 -4.46 -13.01
N ASP A 62 8.78 -3.75 -12.79
CA ASP A 62 9.19 -3.24 -11.49
C ASP A 62 8.70 -1.81 -11.30
N ALA A 63 7.91 -1.59 -10.25
CA ALA A 63 7.33 -0.30 -9.91
C ALA A 63 7.38 -0.07 -8.40
N ALA A 64 7.54 1.19 -8.00
CA ALA A 64 7.42 1.59 -6.62
C ALA A 64 6.05 2.21 -6.42
N TYR A 65 5.55 2.10 -5.21
CA TYR A 65 4.34 2.77 -4.83
C TYR A 65 4.47 3.38 -3.44
N THR A 66 3.62 4.35 -3.18
CA THR A 66 3.43 4.91 -1.87
C THR A 66 1.94 4.94 -1.58
N SER A 67 1.58 4.74 -0.32
CA SER A 67 0.21 4.82 0.16
C SER A 67 0.14 5.82 1.29
N ALA A 68 -0.89 6.66 1.30
CA ALA A 68 -1.09 7.71 2.29
C ALA A 68 -2.57 7.81 2.68
N LEU A 69 -2.82 8.14 3.95
CA LEU A 69 -4.15 8.52 4.40
C LEU A 69 -4.35 10.02 4.15
N ILE A 70 -5.43 10.37 3.46
CA ILE A 70 -5.96 11.71 3.39
C ILE A 70 -6.94 11.86 4.55
N ASN A 71 -6.57 12.67 5.54
CA ASN A 71 -7.38 12.89 6.73
C ASN A 71 -8.52 13.90 6.47
N SER A 72 -9.33 14.19 7.50
CA SER A 72 -10.41 15.19 7.43
C SER A 72 -9.94 16.61 7.08
N GLY A 73 -8.65 16.92 7.31
CA GLY A 73 -8.03 18.18 6.88
C GLY A 73 -7.64 18.21 5.41
N ALA A 74 -7.99 17.17 4.63
CA ALA A 74 -7.65 17.03 3.22
C ALA A 74 -6.14 17.13 2.95
N CYS A 75 -5.32 16.63 3.88
CA CYS A 75 -3.87 16.69 3.80
C CYS A 75 -3.23 15.30 3.84
N ILE A 76 -2.02 15.22 3.30
CA ILE A 76 -1.13 14.06 3.41
C ILE A 76 0.00 14.44 4.36
N LEU A 77 0.16 13.65 5.42
CA LEU A 77 1.26 13.82 6.36
C LEU A 77 2.58 13.37 5.73
N ASP A 78 3.66 14.09 6.02
CA ASP A 78 5.04 13.76 5.64
C ASP A 78 5.22 13.40 4.15
N TRP A 79 4.64 14.20 3.25
CA TRP A 79 4.75 13.99 1.80
C TRP A 79 6.19 13.76 1.32
N GLN A 80 7.18 14.42 1.93
CA GLN A 80 8.59 14.21 1.62
C GLN A 80 9.02 12.74 1.77
N LEU A 81 8.60 12.05 2.84
CA LEU A 81 8.88 10.62 3.03
C LEU A 81 8.19 9.75 1.96
N HIS A 82 7.01 10.17 1.50
CA HIS A 82 6.34 9.50 0.40
C HIS A 82 7.08 9.70 -0.93
N GLU A 83 7.64 10.90 -1.19
CA GLU A 83 8.49 11.16 -2.37
C GLU A 83 9.77 10.33 -2.34
N GLU A 84 10.47 10.30 -1.21
CA GLU A 84 11.70 9.53 -1.04
C GLU A 84 11.45 8.05 -1.36
N ARG A 85 10.34 7.50 -0.88
CA ARG A 85 9.90 6.13 -1.17
C ARG A 85 9.53 5.89 -2.64
N LEU A 86 8.99 6.88 -3.34
CA LEU A 86 8.72 6.77 -4.79
C LEU A 86 10.02 6.81 -5.60
N THR A 87 11.04 7.52 -5.11
CA THR A 87 12.36 7.59 -5.74
C THR A 87 13.30 6.44 -5.36
N SER A 88 12.92 5.61 -4.37
CA SER A 88 13.69 4.43 -3.96
C SER A 88 13.45 3.20 -4.86
N LEU A 89 13.08 3.43 -6.12
CA LEU A 89 12.95 2.45 -7.20
C LEU A 89 14.32 1.83 -7.54
N SER A 90 14.86 1.01 -6.65
CA SER A 90 16.12 0.32 -6.92
C SER A 90 15.81 -1.12 -7.35
N HIS A 91 16.10 -1.47 -8.60
CA HIS A 91 16.02 -2.86 -9.09
C HIS A 91 17.00 -3.80 -8.35
N CYS A 92 18.00 -3.24 -7.69
CA CYS A 92 18.98 -3.90 -6.83
C CYS A 92 19.26 -2.97 -5.65
N ALA A 93 19.37 -3.49 -4.43
CA ALA A 93 19.60 -2.71 -3.21
C ALA A 93 20.88 -1.82 -3.21
N ALA A 94 21.66 -1.84 -4.29
CA ALA A 94 22.93 -1.14 -4.44
C ALA A 94 22.90 0.11 -5.34
N ASP A 95 21.92 0.25 -6.25
CA ASP A 95 21.94 1.34 -7.24
C ASP A 95 20.78 2.32 -7.03
N ALA A 96 21.13 3.55 -6.66
CA ALA A 96 20.18 4.66 -6.65
C ALA A 96 19.71 4.98 -8.07
N LEU A 97 18.43 5.35 -8.22
CA LEU A 97 17.95 5.89 -9.49
C LEU A 97 18.81 7.08 -9.94
N PRO A 98 19.05 7.27 -11.24
CA PRO A 98 19.70 8.48 -11.74
C PRO A 98 18.99 9.73 -11.24
N SER A 99 19.73 10.75 -10.78
CA SER A 99 19.16 11.97 -10.20
C SER A 99 18.15 12.66 -11.13
N ALA A 100 18.37 12.59 -12.44
CA ALA A 100 17.44 13.11 -13.44
C ALA A 100 16.06 12.40 -13.38
N LEU A 101 16.04 11.08 -13.21
CA LEU A 101 14.81 10.31 -13.06
C LEU A 101 14.14 10.59 -11.72
N GLN A 102 14.90 10.69 -10.62
CA GLN A 102 14.35 11.09 -9.32
C GLN A 102 13.67 12.46 -9.39
N GLN A 103 14.30 13.44 -10.05
CA GLN A 103 13.72 14.76 -10.28
C GLN A 103 12.47 14.70 -11.16
N ALA A 104 12.47 13.87 -12.21
CA ALA A 104 11.30 13.69 -13.07
C ALA A 104 10.12 13.09 -12.28
N ILE A 105 10.36 12.09 -11.42
CA ILE A 105 9.36 11.51 -10.52
C ILE A 105 8.77 12.58 -9.60
N ARG A 106 9.62 13.37 -8.93
CA ARG A 106 9.16 14.44 -8.02
C ARG A 106 8.34 15.51 -8.74
N ARG A 107 8.77 15.91 -9.95
CA ARG A 107 8.05 16.88 -10.79
C ARG A 107 6.70 16.37 -11.28
N ALA A 108 6.57 15.06 -11.53
CA ALA A 108 5.33 14.46 -12.03
C ALA A 108 4.35 14.07 -10.90
N ALA A 109 4.83 13.42 -9.84
CA ALA A 109 3.99 12.80 -8.82
C ALA A 109 3.20 13.82 -7.99
N ARG A 110 3.86 14.89 -7.53
CA ARG A 110 3.20 15.86 -6.63
C ARG A 110 2.05 16.61 -7.30
N PRO A 111 2.19 17.19 -8.51
CA PRO A 111 1.06 17.81 -9.19
C PRO A 111 -0.08 16.84 -9.47
N LEU A 112 0.24 15.58 -9.81
CA LEU A 112 -0.75 14.55 -10.08
C LEU A 112 -1.54 14.16 -8.82
N VAL A 113 -0.85 14.05 -7.69
CA VAL A 113 -1.47 13.82 -6.38
C VAL A 113 -2.39 14.97 -6.00
N LEU A 114 -1.94 16.22 -6.16
CA LEU A 114 -2.77 17.40 -5.89
C LEU A 114 -4.01 17.42 -6.79
N ALA A 115 -3.86 17.16 -8.09
CA ALA A 115 -4.98 17.11 -9.03
C ALA A 115 -5.97 15.99 -8.66
N ALA A 116 -5.48 14.81 -8.26
CA ALA A 116 -6.34 13.70 -7.84
C ALA A 116 -7.11 14.05 -6.56
N MET A 117 -6.44 14.69 -5.59
CA MET A 117 -7.08 15.14 -4.35
C MET A 117 -8.13 16.23 -4.62
N GLN A 118 -7.84 17.19 -5.50
CA GLN A 118 -8.81 18.21 -5.90
C GLN A 118 -10.04 17.59 -6.56
N ALA A 119 -9.85 16.64 -7.48
CA ALA A 119 -10.96 15.91 -8.11
C ALA A 119 -11.78 15.12 -7.07
N TRP A 120 -11.12 14.44 -6.13
CA TRP A 120 -11.79 13.71 -5.04
C TRP A 120 -12.67 14.60 -4.17
N LEU A 121 -12.15 15.78 -3.79
CA LEU A 121 -12.86 16.74 -2.93
C LEU A 121 -14.00 17.43 -3.68
N ALA A 122 -13.82 17.73 -4.97
CA ALA A 122 -14.87 18.32 -5.81
C ALA A 122 -16.10 17.42 -5.93
N ASP A 123 -15.91 16.10 -5.92
CA ASP A 123 -16.97 15.09 -5.89
C ASP A 123 -17.66 14.93 -4.52
N LEU A 124 -17.36 15.80 -3.54
CA LEU A 124 -17.91 15.77 -2.17
C LEU A 124 -17.75 14.39 -1.48
N ARG A 125 -16.67 13.68 -1.79
CA ARG A 125 -16.46 12.32 -1.28
C ARG A 125 -16.04 12.31 0.19
N ALA A 126 -16.47 11.27 0.88
CA ALA A 126 -16.21 11.10 2.31
C ALA A 126 -14.71 11.00 2.61
N LEU A 127 -14.31 11.61 3.72
CA LEU A 127 -13.01 11.44 4.36
C LEU A 127 -13.18 10.61 5.63
N PRO A 128 -12.15 9.86 6.06
CA PRO A 128 -10.81 9.78 5.45
C PRO A 128 -10.78 8.98 4.14
N ALA A 129 -9.79 9.27 3.30
CA ALA A 129 -9.55 8.57 2.03
C ALA A 129 -8.14 7.97 1.99
N MET A 130 -7.95 6.88 1.25
CA MET A 130 -6.64 6.29 1.01
C MET A 130 -6.19 6.66 -0.40
N LEU A 131 -5.02 7.30 -0.49
CA LEU A 131 -4.31 7.58 -1.72
C LEU A 131 -3.24 6.52 -1.95
N VAL A 132 -3.11 6.09 -3.20
CA VAL A 132 -1.96 5.33 -3.68
C VAL A 132 -1.39 6.02 -4.92
N CYS A 133 -0.09 6.25 -4.90
CA CYS A 133 0.66 6.70 -6.07
C CYS A 133 1.64 5.60 -6.48
N VAL A 134 1.61 5.21 -7.75
CA VAL A 134 2.46 4.19 -8.36
C VAL A 134 3.35 4.88 -9.39
N VAL A 135 4.63 4.56 -9.35
CA VAL A 135 5.64 5.08 -10.27
C VAL A 135 6.33 3.91 -10.93
N GLN A 136 6.32 3.92 -12.25
CA GLN A 136 6.98 2.91 -13.07
C GLN A 136 7.87 3.62 -14.09
N SER A 137 9.10 3.11 -14.23
CA SER A 137 9.99 3.47 -15.32
C SER A 137 10.09 2.30 -16.29
N ALA A 138 9.78 2.52 -17.57
CA ALA A 138 10.00 1.53 -18.63
C ALA A 138 11.32 1.79 -19.36
N ALA A 139 11.84 0.74 -19.99
CA ALA A 139 13.06 0.77 -20.79
C ALA A 139 12.98 1.81 -21.94
N PRO A 140 14.13 2.22 -22.51
CA PRO A 140 14.21 3.35 -23.43
C PRO A 140 13.28 3.29 -24.65
N PRO A 141 12.76 4.46 -25.10
CA PRO A 141 12.97 5.79 -24.51
C PRO A 141 12.28 5.88 -23.14
N LEU A 142 12.98 6.33 -22.09
CA LEU A 142 12.53 6.31 -20.69
C LEU A 142 11.08 6.80 -20.57
N LEU A 143 10.13 5.87 -20.47
CA LEU A 143 8.74 6.19 -20.22
C LEU A 143 8.53 6.17 -18.71
N LEU A 144 8.33 7.35 -18.14
CA LEU A 144 7.87 7.50 -16.77
C LEU A 144 6.34 7.44 -16.79
N HIS A 145 5.79 6.44 -16.11
CA HIS A 145 4.37 6.33 -15.82
C HIS A 145 4.13 6.64 -14.34
N VAL A 146 3.20 7.54 -14.08
CA VAL A 146 2.74 7.85 -12.72
C VAL A 146 1.23 7.70 -12.69
N ASP A 147 0.75 6.82 -11.82
CA ASP A 147 -0.66 6.59 -11.58
C ASP A 147 -1.00 7.02 -10.15
N VAL A 148 -2.05 7.82 -10.00
CA VAL A 148 -2.58 8.20 -8.68
C VAL A 148 -4.02 7.74 -8.57
N MET A 149 -4.30 6.99 -7.51
CA MET A 149 -5.61 6.48 -7.17
C MET A 149 -6.03 6.97 -5.79
N ILE A 150 -7.31 7.34 -5.65
CA ILE A 150 -7.93 7.64 -4.35
C ILE A 150 -9.19 6.78 -4.19
N LYS A 151 -9.35 6.19 -3.01
CA LYS A 151 -10.54 5.43 -2.58
C LYS A 151 -10.91 5.79 -1.14
N PRO A 152 -12.13 5.48 -0.65
CA PRO A 152 -12.43 5.69 0.76
C PRO A 152 -11.47 4.87 1.64
N ALA A 153 -11.03 5.46 2.74
CA ALA A 153 -10.19 4.74 3.68
C ALA A 153 -11.06 3.72 4.44
N PRO A 154 -10.53 2.53 4.72
CA PRO A 154 -11.19 1.59 5.59
C PRO A 154 -11.25 2.16 7.02
N SER A 155 -12.34 1.85 7.72
CA SER A 155 -12.45 2.19 9.14
C SER A 155 -11.39 1.40 9.93
N PRO A 156 -10.54 2.07 10.72
CA PRO A 156 -9.56 1.37 11.54
C PRO A 156 -10.30 0.52 12.58
N THR A 157 -9.92 -0.76 12.70
CA THR A 157 -10.38 -1.57 13.83
C THR A 157 -9.55 -1.21 15.04
N LEU A 158 -10.04 -0.27 15.83
CA LEU A 158 -9.44 0.09 17.11
C LEU A 158 -10.06 -0.76 18.23
N GLY A 159 -9.25 -1.14 19.22
CA GLY A 159 -9.75 -1.68 20.50
C GLY A 159 -9.82 -3.21 20.62
N ARG A 160 -9.22 -3.99 19.71
CA ARG A 160 -9.04 -5.43 19.91
C ARG A 160 -7.58 -5.87 19.73
N ALA A 161 -7.18 -6.88 20.50
CA ALA A 161 -5.93 -7.60 20.24
C ALA A 161 -6.03 -8.38 18.93
N LEU A 162 -4.93 -8.39 18.16
CA LEU A 162 -4.81 -9.15 16.92
C LEU A 162 -3.98 -10.41 17.19
N LYS A 163 -4.40 -11.54 16.62
CA LYS A 163 -3.63 -12.78 16.61
C LYS A 163 -2.65 -12.74 15.46
N VAL A 164 -1.39 -13.05 15.72
CA VAL A 164 -0.36 -13.08 14.68
C VAL A 164 0.19 -14.49 14.51
N VAL A 165 0.56 -14.83 13.28
CA VAL A 165 1.28 -16.07 12.96
C VAL A 165 2.64 -15.71 12.35
N VAL A 166 3.67 -16.51 12.59
CA VAL A 166 4.97 -16.33 11.93
C VAL A 166 5.01 -17.23 10.70
N LEU A 167 5.10 -16.65 9.51
CA LEU A 167 5.19 -17.38 8.23
C LEU A 167 6.09 -16.63 7.24
N GLY A 168 6.92 -17.36 6.51
CA GLY A 168 7.76 -16.81 5.45
C GLY A 168 9.08 -16.21 5.94
N GLY A 169 9.95 -15.93 4.98
CA GLY A 169 11.29 -15.39 5.20
C GLY A 169 11.40 -13.88 4.94
N PRO A 170 12.62 -13.32 4.94
CA PRO A 170 12.88 -11.92 4.63
C PRO A 170 12.35 -11.51 3.24
N ARG A 171 11.91 -10.26 3.11
CA ARG A 171 11.58 -9.67 1.80
C ARG A 171 12.84 -9.52 0.96
N ARG A 172 12.71 -9.65 -0.36
CA ARG A 172 13.81 -9.37 -1.30
C ARG A 172 14.30 -7.92 -1.21
N LEU A 173 13.38 -6.97 -1.06
CA LEU A 173 13.64 -5.53 -1.01
C LEU A 173 12.92 -4.89 0.20
N PRO A 174 13.42 -5.08 1.44
CA PRO A 174 12.74 -4.59 2.64
C PRO A 174 12.71 -3.05 2.71
N GLY A 175 13.68 -2.36 2.10
CA GLY A 175 13.70 -0.90 2.05
C GLY A 175 12.67 -0.27 1.10
N ALA A 176 12.00 -1.05 0.26
CA ALA A 176 11.14 -0.52 -0.80
C ALA A 176 9.68 -1.00 -0.70
N LYS A 177 8.74 -0.11 -1.04
CA LYS A 177 7.37 -0.48 -1.39
C LYS A 177 7.32 -0.78 -2.89
N HIS A 178 7.75 -2.01 -3.21
CA HIS A 178 7.86 -2.48 -4.59
C HIS A 178 6.66 -3.36 -4.97
N THR A 179 6.16 -3.26 -6.20
CA THR A 179 5.04 -4.08 -6.71
C THR A 179 5.36 -5.58 -6.69
N GLY A 180 6.64 -5.95 -6.82
CA GLY A 180 7.10 -7.33 -6.65
C GLY A 180 6.71 -7.93 -5.30
N TRP A 181 6.73 -7.15 -4.21
CA TRP A 181 6.33 -7.65 -2.89
C TRP A 181 4.84 -8.02 -2.83
N VAL A 182 3.98 -7.30 -3.56
CA VAL A 182 2.54 -7.62 -3.64
C VAL A 182 2.32 -9.00 -4.28
N ARG A 183 3.19 -9.40 -5.21
CA ARG A 183 3.17 -10.73 -5.84
C ARG A 183 3.76 -11.79 -4.90
N GLU A 184 4.91 -11.50 -4.30
CA GLU A 184 5.59 -12.43 -3.38
C GLU A 184 4.73 -12.78 -2.17
N ARG A 185 4.07 -11.80 -1.54
CA ARG A 185 3.26 -12.03 -0.35
C ARG A 185 1.94 -12.75 -0.59
N ALA A 186 1.45 -12.83 -1.84
CA ALA A 186 0.16 -13.47 -2.15
C ALA A 186 0.12 -14.97 -1.77
N ALA A 187 1.26 -15.65 -1.76
CA ALA A 187 1.34 -17.02 -1.25
C ALA A 187 1.21 -17.07 0.28
N LEU A 188 1.80 -16.11 1.00
CA LEU A 188 1.72 -15.98 2.46
C LEU A 188 0.31 -15.60 2.90
N GLU A 189 -0.34 -14.67 2.21
CA GLU A 189 -1.75 -14.29 2.45
C GLU A 189 -2.69 -15.50 2.29
N ARG A 190 -2.42 -16.40 1.32
CA ARG A 190 -3.19 -17.64 1.14
C ARG A 190 -2.88 -18.71 2.19
N ALA A 191 -1.66 -18.71 2.73
CA ALA A 191 -1.22 -19.66 3.75
C ALA A 191 -1.60 -19.21 5.17
N GLN A 192 -2.04 -17.96 5.36
CA GLN A 192 -2.47 -17.42 6.64
C GLN A 192 -3.65 -18.25 7.22
N PRO A 193 -3.51 -18.81 8.43
CA PRO A 193 -4.59 -19.53 9.08
C PRO A 193 -5.81 -18.62 9.34
N PRO A 194 -7.05 -19.11 9.23
CA PRO A 194 -8.26 -18.32 9.43
C PRO A 194 -8.38 -17.65 10.81
N GLU A 195 -7.68 -18.17 11.82
CA GLU A 195 -7.63 -17.64 13.18
C GLU A 195 -6.58 -16.54 13.40
N ALA A 196 -5.66 -16.36 12.45
CA ALA A 196 -4.64 -15.32 12.49
C ALA A 196 -5.15 -14.05 11.80
N ASP A 197 -4.91 -12.90 12.41
CA ASP A 197 -5.24 -11.58 11.87
C ASP A 197 -4.09 -10.97 11.04
N GLU A 198 -2.84 -11.36 11.29
CA GLU A 198 -1.65 -10.86 10.57
C GLU A 198 -0.57 -11.95 10.49
N VAL A 199 0.27 -11.88 9.47
CA VAL A 199 1.47 -12.70 9.32
C VAL A 199 2.71 -11.85 9.61
N LEU A 200 3.59 -12.34 10.47
CA LEU A 200 4.93 -11.81 10.70
C LEU A 200 5.97 -12.64 9.95
N LEU A 201 6.93 -11.96 9.34
CA LEU A 201 8.11 -12.56 8.72
C LEU A 201 9.20 -12.79 9.77
N ALA A 202 10.01 -13.82 9.58
CA ALA A 202 11.20 -14.07 10.39
C ALA A 202 12.40 -14.42 9.51
N ASP A 203 13.62 -14.23 10.02
CA ASP A 203 14.83 -14.76 9.38
C ASP A 203 15.06 -16.24 9.73
N GLU A 204 16.15 -16.82 9.21
CA GLU A 204 16.48 -18.24 9.39
C GLU A 204 16.79 -18.58 10.87
N GLU A 205 17.24 -17.59 11.63
CA GLU A 205 17.50 -17.67 13.06
C GLU A 205 16.24 -17.50 13.93
N GLY A 206 15.09 -17.25 13.31
CA GLY A 206 13.80 -17.09 13.99
C GLY A 206 13.59 -15.70 14.59
N LYS A 207 14.41 -14.71 14.23
CA LYS A 207 14.22 -13.33 14.64
C LYS A 207 13.09 -12.70 13.84
N LEU A 208 12.16 -12.07 14.54
CA LEU A 208 11.02 -11.39 13.93
C LEU A 208 11.48 -10.15 13.15
N LEU A 209 10.90 -9.96 11.96
CA LEU A 209 11.22 -8.87 11.04
C LEU A 209 10.09 -7.83 10.98
N GLU A 210 9.14 -8.00 10.06
CA GLU A 210 8.01 -7.12 9.80
C GLU A 210 6.76 -7.96 9.46
N GLY A 211 5.59 -7.33 9.42
CA GLY A 211 4.38 -7.95 8.88
C GLY A 211 4.34 -7.94 7.36
N LEU A 212 3.25 -8.43 6.75
CA LEU A 212 3.14 -8.43 5.28
C LEU A 212 3.03 -7.02 4.71
N ILE A 213 2.38 -6.12 5.43
CA ILE A 213 2.21 -4.71 5.04
C ILE A 213 2.39 -3.74 6.21
N THR A 214 2.89 -4.23 7.34
CA THR A 214 3.01 -3.49 8.59
C THR A 214 4.41 -3.62 9.19
N ASN A 215 4.85 -2.60 9.92
CA ASN A 215 5.92 -2.75 10.88
C ASN A 215 5.29 -3.02 12.26
N PHE A 216 6.06 -3.59 13.19
CA PHE A 216 5.63 -3.72 14.58
C PHE A 216 6.71 -3.20 15.54
N ALA A 217 6.30 -2.94 16.78
CA ALA A 217 7.19 -2.60 17.87
C ALA A 217 6.91 -3.52 19.06
N VAL A 218 7.97 -3.90 19.77
CA VAL A 218 7.88 -4.66 21.03
C VAL A 218 8.13 -3.68 22.16
N ILE A 219 7.24 -3.65 23.14
CA ILE A 219 7.39 -2.83 24.34
C ILE A 219 7.78 -3.77 25.49
N GLN A 220 9.02 -3.66 25.96
CA GLN A 220 9.51 -4.37 27.14
C GLN A 220 9.80 -3.35 28.25
N GLY A 221 8.83 -3.15 29.16
CA GLY A 221 8.91 -2.15 30.22
C GLY A 221 8.35 -0.77 29.82
N VAL A 222 9.00 0.32 30.24
CA VAL A 222 8.65 1.70 29.83
C VAL A 222 8.92 1.86 28.34
N LEU A 223 8.01 2.54 27.62
CA LEU A 223 8.10 2.80 26.17
C LEU A 223 9.42 3.53 25.83
N LEU A 224 10.44 2.77 25.46
CA LEU A 224 11.62 3.28 24.76
C LEU A 224 11.32 3.13 23.27
N THR A 225 10.79 4.17 22.66
CA THR A 225 10.73 4.23 21.20
C THR A 225 12.17 4.33 20.70
N SER A 226 12.59 3.45 19.79
CA SER A 226 13.79 3.72 19.01
C SER A 226 13.53 5.02 18.25
N LEU A 227 14.27 6.08 18.59
CA LEU A 227 14.34 7.31 17.82
C LEU A 227 14.73 6.95 16.38
N LEU A 228 13.75 6.78 15.50
CA LEU A 228 13.90 7.06 14.08
C LEU A 228 13.78 8.57 13.92
N CYS A 229 14.84 9.28 14.32
CA CYS A 229 15.22 10.58 13.77
C CYS A 229 16.67 10.88 14.13
N GLN A 230 17.42 11.41 13.14
CA GLN A 230 18.83 11.86 13.12
C GLN A 230 19.83 10.76 12.72
N ARG A 231 20.46 10.80 11.54
CA ARG A 231 20.95 11.94 10.74
C ARG A 231 20.69 11.74 9.25
#